data_AF-A0A537J4Y5-F1
#
_entry.id   AF-A0A537J4Y5-F1
#
_cell.length_a   1.000
_cell.length_b   1.000
_cell.length_c   1.000
_cell.angle_alpha   90.00
_cell.angle_beta   90.00
_cell.angle_gamma   90.00
#
_symmetry.space_group_name_H-M   'P 1'
#
loop_
_entity.id
_entity.type
_entity.pdbx_description
1 polymer ?
#
loop_
_entity_poly.entity_id
_entity_poly.type
_entity_poly.pdbx_seq_one_letter_code
_entity_poly.pdbx_strand_id
1 'polypeptide(L)'
;MSQALSAQEKAQQERQQKEVESKLFAHFQDSFEEAREQHSDFEKVIRDSGMAQPLARELAYFRDPGELGYYLASNPREVERLQRLPAYEMKRELARHLEEMVQKNNISRAPTPIKPIGSGAANPAKHFAHKTLAELKAERRAQLRGELKRR
;
A
#
# COMPACT_ATOMS: atom_id res chain seq x y z
N MET A 1 41.22 13.46 36.59
CA MET A 1 41.04 13.72 35.14
C MET A 1 40.11 12.72 34.47
N SER A 2 40.23 11.40 34.70
CA SER A 2 39.36 10.36 34.07
C SER A 2 37.85 10.46 34.40
N GLN A 3 37.47 10.82 35.63
CA GLN A 3 36.05 10.97 36.01
C GLN A 3 35.34 12.13 35.30
N ALA A 4 36.03 13.25 35.06
CA ALA A 4 35.46 14.42 34.38
C ALA A 4 35.16 14.14 32.90
N LEU A 5 36.03 13.38 32.22
CA LEU A 5 35.81 12.94 30.84
C LEU A 5 34.58 12.03 30.75
N SER A 6 34.46 11.06 31.66
CA SER A 6 33.32 10.13 31.70
C SER A 6 31.97 10.82 32.00
N ALA A 7 31.99 11.89 32.80
CA ALA A 7 30.80 12.67 33.11
C ALA A 7 30.35 13.50 31.91
N GLN A 8 31.31 14.06 31.17
CA GLN A 8 31.05 14.80 29.94
C GLN A 8 30.49 13.88 28.84
N GLU A 9 31.06 12.69 28.65
CA GLU A 9 30.57 11.69 27.68
C GLU A 9 29.13 11.26 27.98
N LYS A 10 28.81 10.96 29.25
CA LYS A 10 27.44 10.63 29.66
C LYS A 10 26.46 11.77 29.41
N ALA A 11 26.83 13.00 29.79
CA ALA A 11 25.99 14.16 29.57
C ALA A 11 25.75 14.44 28.07
N GLN A 12 26.73 14.13 27.22
CA GLN A 12 26.58 14.24 25.77
C GLN A 12 25.66 13.14 25.22
N GLN A 13 25.80 11.90 25.67
CA GLN A 13 24.92 10.79 25.28
C GLN A 13 23.47 11.03 25.69
N GLU A 14 23.22 11.51 26.90
CA GLU A 14 21.88 11.86 27.38
C GLU A 14 21.23 12.97 26.54
N ARG A 15 22.01 13.99 26.14
CA ARG A 15 21.50 15.04 25.24
C ARG A 15 21.11 14.47 23.88
N GLN A 16 21.97 13.63 23.30
CA GLN A 16 21.68 13.00 22.01
C GLN A 16 20.43 12.12 22.08
N GLN A 17 20.26 11.34 23.16
CA GLN A 17 19.06 10.53 23.35
C GLN A 17 17.80 11.39 23.45
N LYS A 18 17.83 12.47 24.25
CA LYS A 18 16.69 13.40 24.37
C LYS A 18 16.36 14.09 23.05
N GLU A 19 17.36 14.47 22.27
CA GLU A 19 17.15 15.06 20.94
C GLU A 19 16.47 14.08 19.99
N VAL A 20 16.90 12.82 19.98
CA VAL A 20 16.28 11.76 19.16
C VAL A 20 14.84 11.49 19.63
N GLU A 21 14.62 11.35 20.93
CA GLU A 21 13.27 11.14 21.48
C GLU A 21 12.34 12.31 21.16
N SER A 22 12.81 13.55 21.27
CA SER A 22 12.04 14.74 20.93
C SER A 22 11.63 14.76 19.45
N LYS A 23 12.56 14.42 18.55
CA LYS A 23 12.28 14.32 17.10
C LYS A 23 11.27 13.22 16.80
N LEU A 24 11.41 12.05 17.43
CA LEU A 24 10.47 10.94 17.26
C LEU A 24 9.08 11.31 17.79
N PHE A 25 9.00 12.02 18.91
CA PHE A 25 7.73 12.47 19.48
C PHE A 25 7.04 13.53 18.61
N ALA A 26 7.79 14.47 18.04
CA ALA A 26 7.26 15.44 17.08
C ALA A 26 6.73 14.71 15.83
N HIS A 27 7.56 13.86 15.21
CA HIS A 27 7.18 13.04 14.05
C HIS A 27 5.92 12.20 14.30
N PHE A 28 5.85 11.57 15.47
CA PHE A 28 4.70 10.77 15.86
C PHE A 28 3.43 11.61 16.00
N GLN A 29 3.50 12.80 16.62
CA GLN A 29 2.36 13.69 16.75
C GLN A 29 1.87 14.21 15.40
N ASP A 30 2.78 14.70 14.55
CA ASP A 30 2.43 15.24 13.24
C ASP A 30 1.70 14.19 12.39
N SER A 31 2.24 12.96 12.34
CA SER A 31 1.61 11.87 11.59
C SER A 31 0.28 11.40 12.21
N PHE A 32 0.12 11.49 13.54
CA PHE A 32 -1.15 11.18 14.20
C PHE A 32 -2.22 12.23 13.91
N GLU A 33 -1.84 13.51 13.84
CA GLU A 33 -2.74 14.59 13.44
C GLU A 33 -3.20 14.39 12.00
N GLU A 34 -2.27 14.12 11.08
CA GLU A 34 -2.61 13.78 9.68
C GLU A 34 -3.59 12.60 9.60
N ALA A 35 -3.30 11.49 10.27
CA ALA A 35 -4.18 10.32 10.27
C ALA A 35 -5.57 10.61 10.89
N ARG A 36 -5.63 11.48 11.91
CA ARG A 36 -6.89 11.93 12.50
C ARG A 36 -7.72 12.78 11.54
N GLU A 37 -7.07 13.61 10.73
CA GLU A 37 -7.75 14.38 9.68
C GLU A 37 -8.27 13.47 8.54
N GLN A 38 -7.51 12.43 8.17
CA GLN A 38 -7.91 11.50 7.11
C GLN A 38 -9.01 10.52 7.54
N HIS A 39 -9.00 10.05 8.79
CA HIS A 39 -9.93 9.04 9.30
C HIS A 39 -10.84 9.62 10.39
N SER A 40 -12.10 9.90 10.04
CA SER A 40 -13.07 10.54 10.95
C SER A 40 -13.38 9.74 12.22
N ASP A 41 -13.14 8.42 12.21
CA ASP A 41 -13.34 7.50 13.33
C ASP A 41 -12.03 7.14 14.05
N PHE A 42 -10.90 7.77 13.68
CA PHE A 42 -9.56 7.49 14.20
C PHE A 42 -9.51 7.39 15.72
N GLU A 43 -9.97 8.44 16.43
CA GLU A 43 -9.91 8.47 17.89
C GLU A 43 -10.70 7.33 18.54
N LYS A 44 -11.85 6.99 17.96
CA LYS A 44 -12.68 5.89 18.44
C LYS A 44 -11.95 4.57 18.22
N VAL A 45 -11.42 4.33 17.02
CA VAL A 45 -10.72 3.10 16.67
C VAL A 45 -9.47 2.90 17.52
N ILE A 46 -8.65 3.95 17.69
CA ILE A 46 -7.46 3.91 18.53
C ILE A 46 -7.82 3.62 19.98
N ARG A 47 -8.82 4.32 20.55
CA ARG A 47 -9.25 4.09 21.93
C ARG A 47 -9.77 2.67 22.15
N ASP A 48 -10.56 2.16 21.20
CA ASP A 48 -11.19 0.84 21.31
C ASP A 48 -10.19 -0.31 20.99
N SER A 49 -9.02 -0.01 20.41
CA SER A 49 -8.01 -1.01 20.02
C SER A 49 -7.29 -1.70 21.19
N GLY A 50 -7.27 -1.07 22.37
CA GLY A 50 -6.49 -1.56 23.50
C GLY A 50 -4.97 -1.53 23.29
N MET A 51 -4.47 -0.70 22.37
CA MET A 51 -3.04 -0.54 22.09
C MET A 51 -2.31 0.07 23.31
N ALA A 52 -1.33 -0.66 23.84
CA ALA A 52 -0.52 -0.22 24.97
C ALA A 52 0.71 0.60 24.54
N GLN A 53 1.24 1.34 25.51
CA GLN A 53 2.39 2.23 25.33
C GLN A 53 3.64 1.58 24.71
N PRO A 54 4.03 0.32 25.01
CA PRO A 54 5.20 -0.29 24.37
C PRO A 54 5.03 -0.46 22.86
N LEU A 55 3.84 -0.83 22.40
CA LEU A 55 3.54 -0.95 20.96
C LEU A 55 3.51 0.43 20.30
N ALA A 56 2.87 1.42 20.93
CA ALA A 56 2.84 2.80 20.44
C ALA A 56 4.25 3.42 20.32
N ARG A 57 5.13 3.16 21.30
CA ARG A 57 6.52 3.61 21.26
C ARG A 57 7.28 3.02 20.08
N GLU A 58 7.06 1.75 19.75
CA GLU A 58 7.73 1.15 18.61
C GLU A 58 7.19 1.65 17.27
N LEU A 59 5.90 2.00 17.19
CA LEU A 59 5.33 2.64 16.01
C LEU A 59 6.03 3.95 15.65
N ALA A 60 6.43 4.76 16.63
CA ALA A 60 7.08 6.05 16.41
C ALA A 60 8.38 5.99 15.58
N TYR A 61 9.03 4.83 15.49
CA TYR A 61 10.23 4.65 14.67
C TYR A 61 9.96 4.40 13.19
N PHE A 62 8.70 4.19 12.80
CA PHE A 62 8.31 3.95 11.41
C PHE A 62 8.02 5.26 10.67
N ARG A 63 8.04 5.18 9.34
CA ARG A 63 7.86 6.34 8.46
C ARG A 63 6.49 7.01 8.63
N ASP A 64 5.43 6.21 8.74
CA ASP A 64 4.04 6.69 8.75
C ASP A 64 3.30 6.14 9.99
N PRO A 65 3.67 6.58 11.22
CA PRO A 65 3.20 5.95 12.45
C PRO A 65 1.70 6.14 12.72
N GLY A 66 1.10 7.25 12.29
CA GLY A 66 -0.34 7.51 12.45
C GLY A 66 -1.19 6.55 11.63
N GLU A 67 -0.89 6.42 10.34
CA GLU A 67 -1.57 5.48 9.44
C GLU A 67 -1.35 4.02 9.87
N LEU A 68 -0.12 3.65 10.24
CA LEU A 68 0.18 2.29 10.73
C LEU A 68 -0.54 2.01 12.05
N GLY A 69 -0.60 2.99 12.95
CA GLY A 69 -1.37 2.93 14.19
C GLY A 69 -2.85 2.70 13.94
N TYR A 70 -3.45 3.44 13.00
CA TYR A 70 -4.85 3.26 12.61
C TYR A 70 -5.12 1.90 11.99
N TYR A 71 -4.26 1.45 11.08
CA TYR A 71 -4.36 0.13 10.44
C TYR A 71 -4.37 -0.99 11.47
N LEU A 72 -3.45 -0.95 12.45
CA LEU A 72 -3.39 -1.93 13.52
C LEU A 72 -4.58 -1.81 14.47
N ALA A 73 -4.96 -0.60 14.83
CA ALA A 73 -6.09 -0.35 15.73
C ALA A 73 -7.43 -0.83 15.15
N SER A 74 -7.56 -0.84 13.83
CA SER A 74 -8.69 -1.43 13.11
C SER A 74 -8.73 -2.96 13.22
N ASN A 75 -7.67 -3.60 13.73
CA ASN A 75 -7.57 -5.03 13.97
C ASN A 75 -7.12 -5.34 15.42
N PRO A 76 -8.03 -5.30 16.41
CA PRO A 76 -7.70 -5.48 17.82
C PRO A 76 -7.05 -6.82 18.16
N ARG A 77 -7.38 -7.90 17.41
CA ARG A 77 -6.77 -9.22 17.61
C ARG A 77 -5.28 -9.21 17.27
N GLU A 78 -4.91 -8.45 16.26
CA GLU A 78 -3.52 -8.30 15.84
C GLU A 78 -2.74 -7.45 16.84
N VAL A 79 -3.36 -6.38 17.36
CA VAL A 79 -2.80 -5.59 18.46
C VAL A 79 -2.55 -6.46 19.69
N GLU A 80 -3.50 -7.30 20.09
CA GLU A 80 -3.33 -8.24 21.19
C GLU A 80 -2.19 -9.25 20.94
N ARG A 81 -2.05 -9.74 19.71
CA ARG A 81 -0.97 -10.66 19.32
C ARG A 81 0.40 -9.98 19.38
N LEU A 82 0.53 -8.79 18.79
CA LEU A 82 1.78 -8.02 18.73
C LEU A 82 2.30 -7.67 20.13
N GLN A 83 1.41 -7.27 21.02
CA GLN A 83 1.77 -6.90 22.40
C GLN A 83 2.30 -8.08 23.24
N ARG A 84 2.03 -9.32 22.82
CA ARG A 84 2.56 -10.54 23.46
C ARG A 84 3.93 -10.95 22.92
N LEU A 85 4.38 -10.35 21.82
CA LEU A 85 5.66 -10.68 21.21
C LEU A 85 6.83 -10.00 21.94
N PRO A 86 8.01 -10.63 21.94
CA PRO A 86 9.25 -9.94 22.29
C PRO A 86 9.47 -8.72 21.38
N ALA A 87 10.12 -7.67 21.89
CA ALA A 87 10.27 -6.39 21.18
C ALA A 87 10.90 -6.53 19.77
N TYR A 88 11.87 -7.42 19.61
CA TYR A 88 12.50 -7.68 18.30
C TYR A 88 11.51 -8.27 17.28
N GLU A 89 10.73 -9.26 17.72
CA GLU A 89 9.71 -9.91 16.89
C GLU A 89 8.57 -8.95 16.56
N MET A 90 8.15 -8.15 17.54
CA MET A 90 7.15 -7.10 17.35
C MET A 90 7.57 -6.11 16.25
N LYS A 91 8.82 -5.64 16.25
CA LYS A 91 9.36 -4.77 15.20
C LYS A 91 9.31 -5.39 13.81
N ARG A 92 9.67 -6.67 13.70
CA ARG A 92 9.63 -7.39 12.42
C ARG A 92 8.22 -7.48 11.88
N GLU A 93 7.25 -7.78 12.74
CA GLU A 93 5.85 -7.87 12.35
C GLU A 93 5.27 -6.48 11.98
N LEU A 94 5.63 -5.43 12.71
CA LEU A 94 5.28 -4.05 12.36
C LEU A 94 5.80 -3.65 10.97
N ALA A 95 7.04 -4.04 10.64
CA ALA A 95 7.61 -3.81 9.31
C ALA A 95 6.81 -4.53 8.22
N ARG A 96 6.40 -5.79 8.45
CA ARG A 96 5.55 -6.53 7.50
C ARG A 96 4.20 -5.82 7.28
N HIS A 97 3.56 -5.35 8.35
CA HIS A 97 2.29 -4.60 8.24
C HIS A 97 2.44 -3.32 7.43
N LEU A 98 3.55 -2.60 7.60
CA LEU A 98 3.84 -1.42 6.79
C LEU A 98 3.96 -1.77 5.30
N GLU A 99 4.63 -2.87 4.96
CA GLU A 99 4.72 -3.35 3.58
C GLU A 99 3.35 -3.74 3.00
N GLU A 100 2.53 -4.45 3.78
CA GLU A 100 1.16 -4.82 3.39
C GLU A 100 0.30 -3.59 3.10
N MET A 101 0.41 -2.52 3.90
CA MET A 101 -0.29 -1.26 3.68
C MET A 101 0.12 -0.60 2.35
N VAL A 102 1.43 -0.55 2.06
CA VAL A 102 1.93 0.00 0.79
C VAL A 102 1.44 -0.82 -0.40
N GLN A 103 1.45 -2.15 -0.29
CA GLN A 103 0.94 -3.03 -1.35
C GLN A 103 -0.57 -2.83 -1.57
N LYS A 104 -1.37 -2.77 -0.51
CA LYS A 104 -2.82 -2.56 -0.59
C LYS A 104 -3.19 -1.24 -1.28
N ASN A 105 -2.40 -0.18 -1.06
CA ASN A 105 -2.59 1.10 -1.74
C ASN A 105 -2.21 1.06 -3.24
N ASN A 106 -1.35 0.12 -3.66
CA ASN A 106 -0.99 -0.11 -5.06
C ASN A 106 -1.97 -1.02 -5.82
N ILE A 107 -2.87 -1.73 -5.13
CA ILE A 107 -3.93 -2.51 -5.78
C ILE A 107 -5.02 -1.53 -6.24
N SER A 108 -5.01 -1.24 -7.54
CA SER A 108 -5.96 -0.38 -8.25
C SER A 108 -7.40 -0.53 -7.76
N ARG A 109 -8.00 0.58 -7.28
CA ARG A 109 -9.44 0.76 -7.05
C ARG A 109 -10.22 0.87 -8.38
N ALA A 110 -9.73 0.24 -9.46
CA ALA A 110 -10.49 0.17 -10.70
C ALA A 110 -11.77 -0.63 -10.43
N PRO A 111 -12.94 -0.12 -10.85
CA PRO A 111 -14.17 -0.89 -10.77
C PRO A 111 -13.95 -2.23 -11.48
N THR A 112 -14.41 -3.32 -10.86
CA THR A 112 -14.34 -4.66 -11.45
C THR A 112 -14.79 -4.61 -12.90
N PRO A 113 -14.04 -5.19 -13.85
CA PRO A 113 -14.47 -5.27 -15.24
C PRO A 113 -15.91 -5.79 -15.29
N ILE A 114 -16.79 -5.05 -15.98
CA ILE A 114 -18.20 -5.40 -16.12
C ILE A 114 -18.24 -6.81 -16.73
N LYS A 115 -18.79 -7.78 -15.99
CA LYS A 115 -18.95 -9.14 -16.49
C LYS A 115 -19.85 -9.07 -17.73
N PRO A 116 -19.42 -9.59 -18.90
CA PRO A 116 -20.33 -9.69 -20.03
C PRO A 116 -21.50 -10.59 -19.63
N ILE A 117 -22.73 -10.06 -19.77
CA ILE A 117 -23.94 -10.86 -19.60
C ILE A 117 -23.97 -11.92 -20.71
N GLY A 118 -23.56 -13.13 -20.36
CA GLY A 118 -23.61 -14.26 -21.28
C GLY A 118 -25.04 -14.76 -21.42
N SER A 119 -25.54 -14.78 -22.66
CA SER A 119 -26.59 -15.71 -23.05
C SER A 119 -26.15 -16.41 -24.34
N GLY A 120 -25.77 -17.68 -24.18
CA GLY A 120 -26.08 -18.79 -25.09
C GLY A 120 -25.58 -18.74 -26.53
N ALA A 121 -24.77 -19.73 -26.87
CA ALA A 121 -24.33 -20.07 -28.22
C ALA A 121 -25.44 -19.96 -29.30
N ALA A 122 -25.20 -19.11 -30.29
CA ALA A 122 -25.61 -19.34 -31.67
C ALA A 122 -24.54 -18.74 -32.60
N ASN A 123 -24.06 -19.57 -33.52
CA ASN A 123 -23.09 -19.28 -34.56
C ASN A 123 -23.64 -18.22 -35.56
N PRO A 124 -22.82 -17.67 -36.47
CA PRO A 124 -22.48 -16.27 -36.54
C PRO A 124 -23.24 -15.57 -37.67
N ALA A 125 -24.04 -14.56 -37.36
CA ALA A 125 -24.68 -13.79 -38.41
C ALA A 125 -24.82 -12.32 -38.02
N LYS A 126 -23.94 -11.54 -38.65
CA LYS A 126 -24.12 -10.12 -39.01
C LYS A 126 -23.99 -9.18 -37.80
N HIS A 127 -23.11 -8.19 -37.76
CA HIS A 127 -22.76 -7.23 -38.79
C HIS A 127 -21.43 -6.58 -38.40
N PHE A 128 -20.35 -6.90 -39.10
CA PHE A 128 -19.30 -5.97 -39.53
C PHE A 128 -18.56 -6.69 -40.66
N ALA A 129 -19.16 -6.69 -41.84
CA ALA A 129 -18.55 -7.24 -43.04
C ALA A 129 -17.41 -6.30 -43.50
N HIS A 130 -16.31 -6.31 -42.76
CA HIS A 130 -15.02 -5.92 -43.31
C HIS A 130 -14.48 -7.17 -44.02
N LYS A 131 -14.32 -7.07 -45.35
CA LYS A 131 -13.77 -8.14 -46.19
C LYS A 131 -12.57 -8.77 -45.47
N THR A 132 -12.62 -10.08 -45.30
CA THR A 132 -11.55 -10.80 -44.62
C THR A 132 -10.26 -10.67 -45.44
N LEU A 133 -9.10 -10.65 -44.78
CA LEU A 133 -7.78 -10.54 -45.42
C LEU A 133 -7.56 -11.60 -46.52
N ALA A 134 -8.24 -12.74 -46.43
CA ALA A 134 -8.22 -13.79 -47.43
C ALA A 134 -8.96 -13.41 -48.73
N GLU A 135 -10.15 -12.81 -48.62
CA GLU A 135 -10.89 -12.27 -49.77
C GLU A 135 -10.15 -11.11 -50.43
N LEU A 136 -9.53 -10.22 -49.63
CA LEU A 136 -8.76 -9.09 -50.15
C LEU A 136 -7.54 -9.56 -50.99
N LYS A 137 -6.88 -10.65 -50.57
CA LYS A 137 -5.76 -11.26 -51.29
C LYS A 137 -6.19 -11.94 -52.59
N ALA A 138 -7.37 -12.56 -52.61
CA ALA A 138 -7.93 -13.20 -53.80
C ALA A 138 -8.36 -12.15 -54.84
N GLU A 139 -8.95 -11.04 -54.40
CA GLU A 139 -9.39 -9.94 -55.26
C GLU A 139 -8.21 -9.18 -55.88
N ARG A 140 -7.17 -8.88 -55.08
CA ARG A 140 -5.92 -8.25 -55.57
C ARG A 140 -5.22 -9.10 -56.65
N ARG A 141 -5.31 -10.43 -56.53
CA ARG A 141 -4.73 -11.38 -57.50
C ARG A 141 -5.56 -11.53 -58.77
N ALA A 142 -6.88 -11.36 -58.69
CA ALA A 142 -7.76 -11.32 -59.86
C ALA A 142 -7.61 -10.00 -60.64
N GLN A 143 -7.43 -8.89 -59.94
CA GLN A 143 -7.24 -7.55 -60.53
C GLN A 143 -5.94 -7.47 -61.36
N LEU A 144 -4.84 -8.04 -60.86
CA LEU A 144 -3.56 -8.15 -61.60
C LEU A 144 -3.64 -9.07 -62.84
N ARG A 145 -4.54 -10.06 -62.85
CA ARG A 145 -4.78 -10.92 -64.03
C ARG A 145 -5.69 -10.27 -65.08
N GLY A 146 -6.58 -9.37 -64.66
CA GLY A 146 -7.48 -8.65 -65.56
C GLY A 146 -6.78 -7.52 -66.34
N GLU A 147 -5.78 -6.88 -65.75
CA GLU A 147 -4.97 -5.84 -66.41
C GLU A 147 -4.01 -6.38 -67.48
N LEU A 148 -3.68 -7.68 -67.45
CA LEU A 148 -2.82 -8.29 -68.47
C LEU A 148 -3.55 -8.63 -69.78
N LYS A 149 -4.87 -8.45 -69.85
CA LYS A 149 -5.70 -8.82 -71.00
C LYS A 149 -6.32 -7.62 -71.74
N ARG A 150 -5.94 -6.40 -71.34
CA ARG A 150 -6.22 -5.15 -72.07
C ARG A 150 -4.92 -4.44 -72.44
N ARG A 151 -4.13 -5.07 -73.31
CA ARG A 151 -3.15 -4.44 -74.19
C ARG A 151 -3.16 -5.18 -75.51
#